data_AF-A0AAV4AIS7-F1
#
_entry.id   AF-A0AAV4AIS7-F1
#
_cell.length_a   1.000
_cell.length_b   1.000
_cell.length_c   1.000
_cell.angle_alpha   90.00
_cell.angle_beta   90.00
_cell.angle_gamma   90.00
#
_symmetry.space_group_name_H-M   'P 1'
#
loop_
_entity.id
_entity.type
_entity.pdbx_description
1 polymer ?
#
loop_
_entity_poly.entity_id
_entity_poly.type
_entity_poly.pdbx_seq_one_letter_code
_entity_poly.pdbx_strand_id
1 'polypeptide(L)' 'MAKNQHHPKWTKDQLALAIEEVKNGAAKRRTAEKYGIPWGTFSDKLSGRRQLQDKPKTVLSEEEEAEIINFLKEC' A
#
# COMPACT_ATOMS: atom_id res chain seq x y z
N MET A 1 -14.79 -12.33 -13.39
CA MET A 1 -15.20 -11.32 -12.38
C MET A 1 -14.38 -10.05 -12.62
N ALA A 2 -15.03 -8.92 -12.92
CA ALA A 2 -14.33 -7.67 -13.21
C ALA A 2 -13.59 -7.18 -11.95
N LYS A 3 -12.28 -6.96 -12.08
CA LYS A 3 -11.45 -6.40 -11.01
C LYS A 3 -11.80 -4.92 -10.92
N ASN A 4 -12.65 -4.53 -9.96
CA ASN A 4 -12.84 -3.12 -9.61
C ASN A 4 -11.52 -2.61 -9.03
N GLN A 5 -10.62 -2.12 -9.90
CA GLN A 5 -9.39 -1.47 -9.48
C GLN A 5 -9.75 -0.09 -8.94
N HIS A 6 -10.31 -0.06 -7.73
CA HIS A 6 -10.54 1.17 -7.01
C HIS A 6 -9.18 1.69 -6.56
N HIS A 7 -8.60 2.61 -7.34
CA HIS A 7 -7.42 3.35 -6.93
C HIS A 7 -7.76 4.10 -5.63
N PRO A 8 -7.17 3.71 -4.49
CA PRO A 8 -7.40 4.45 -3.28
C PRO A 8 -6.86 5.87 -3.47
N LYS A 9 -7.64 6.88 -3.07
CA LYS A 9 -7.20 8.29 -3.10
C LYS A 9 -6.02 8.56 -2.15
N TRP A 10 -5.76 7.63 -1.23
CA TRP A 10 -4.70 7.71 -0.24
C TRP A 10 -3.49 6.87 -0.69
N THR A 11 -2.30 7.41 -0.48
CA THR A 11 -1.05 6.72 -0.77
C THR A 11 -0.63 5.81 0.40
N LYS A 12 0.28 4.86 0.12
CA LYS A 12 0.87 4.02 1.17
C LYS A 12 1.59 4.85 2.23
N ASP A 13 2.28 5.90 1.82
CA ASP A 13 3.02 6.81 2.71
C ASP A 13 2.07 7.55 3.65
N GLN A 14 0.95 8.05 3.14
CA GLN A 14 -0.08 8.70 3.96
C GLN A 14 -0.66 7.73 5.00
N LEU A 15 -0.86 6.46 4.64
CA LEU A 15 -1.30 5.44 5.57
C LEU A 15 -0.24 5.12 6.62
N ALA A 16 1.05 5.07 6.25
CA ALA A 16 2.14 4.86 7.19
C ALA A 16 2.23 6.00 8.22
N LEU A 17 2.22 7.24 7.74
CA LEU A 17 2.19 8.45 8.59
C LEU A 17 0.97 8.46 9.52
N ALA A 18 -0.21 8.10 9.00
CA ALA A 18 -1.43 8.00 9.80
C ALA A 18 -1.31 6.95 10.92
N ILE A 19 -0.66 5.82 10.66
CA ILE A 19 -0.43 4.77 11.66
C ILE A 19 0.55 5.26 12.73
N GLU A 20 1.65 5.93 12.35
CA GLU A 20 2.60 6.51 13.30
C GLU A 20 1.96 7.58 14.17
N GLU A 21 1.15 8.47 13.59
CA GLU A 21 0.46 9.52 14.33
C GLU A 21 -0.52 8.94 15.37
N VAL A 22 -1.22 7.85 15.02
CA VAL A 22 -2.06 7.11 15.98
C VAL A 22 -1.24 6.40 17.06
N LYS A 23 -0.07 5.83 16.72
CA LYS A 23 0.83 5.24 17.71
C LYS A 23 1.36 6.28 18.71
N ASN A 24 1.56 7.51 18.25
CA ASN A 24 1.95 8.66 19.08
C ASN A 24 0.79 9.22 19.93
N GLY A 25 -0.38 8.58 19.93
CA GLY A 25 -1.52 8.94 20.78
C GLY A 25 -2.60 9.77 20.09
N ALA A 26 -2.52 9.98 18.77
CA ALA A 26 -3.58 10.71 18.06
C ALA A 26 -4.89 9.90 17.95
N ALA A 27 -6.00 10.63 17.87
CA ALA A 27 -7.32 10.04 17.74
C ALA A 27 -7.52 9.39 16.37
N LYS A 28 -7.65 8.06 16.35
CA LYS A 28 -7.80 7.22 15.14
C LYS A 28 -8.75 7.78 14.07
N ARG A 29 -9.93 8.28 14.48
CA ARG A 29 -10.92 8.86 13.55
C ARG A 29 -10.44 10.16 12.91
N ARG A 30 -9.89 11.08 13.71
CA ARG A 30 -9.36 12.35 13.22
C ARG A 30 -8.19 12.12 12.27
N THR A 31 -7.32 11.16 12.58
CA THR A 31 -6.22 10.79 11.71
C THR A 31 -6.73 10.22 10.38
N ALA A 32 -7.70 9.30 10.40
CA ALA A 32 -8.29 8.77 9.17
C ALA A 32 -8.89 9.87 8.27
N GLU A 33 -9.61 10.84 8.85
CA GLU A 33 -10.17 11.99 8.11
C GLU A 33 -9.07 12.91 7.56
N LYS A 34 -8.05 13.21 8.36
CA LYS A 34 -6.90 14.06 7.98
C LYS A 34 -6.16 13.52 6.76
N TYR A 35 -5.98 12.21 6.68
CA TYR A 35 -5.31 11.55 5.54
C TYR A 35 -6.29 11.07 4.45
N GLY A 36 -7.60 11.33 4.60
CA GLY A 36 -8.61 10.93 3.61
C GLY A 36 -8.77 9.40 3.46
N ILE A 37 -8.44 8.64 4.50
CA ILE A 37 -8.47 7.17 4.48
C ILE A 37 -9.83 6.71 5.01
N PRO A 38 -10.59 5.90 4.25
CA PRO A 38 -11.84 5.32 4.74
C PRO A 38 -11.62 4.57 6.04
N TRP A 39 -12.51 4.80 7.03
CA TRP A 39 -12.38 4.23 8.37
C TRP A 39 -12.23 2.70 8.37
N GLY A 40 -13.02 1.98 7.56
CA GLY A 40 -12.93 0.53 7.46
C GLY A 40 -11.55 0.06 7.01
N THR A 41 -10.97 0.74 6.02
CA THR A 41 -9.61 0.45 5.55
C THR A 41 -8.57 0.79 6.60
N PHE A 42 -8.68 1.96 7.23
CA PHE A 42 -7.75 2.38 8.27
C PHE A 42 -7.75 1.42 9.47
N SER A 43 -8.94 1.01 9.94
CA SER A 43 -9.10 0.07 11.04
C SER A 43 -8.55 -1.33 10.72
N ASP A 44 -8.78 -1.84 9.51
CA ASP A 44 -8.23 -3.13 9.07
C ASP A 44 -6.71 -3.12 9.00
N LYS A 45 -6.11 -1.98 8.61
CA LYS A 45 -4.67 -1.79 8.54
C LYS A 45 -4.05 -1.61 9.93
N LEU A 46 -4.72 -0.85 10.81
CA LEU A 46 -4.28 -0.63 12.18
C LEU A 46 -4.34 -1.90 13.04
N SER A 47 -5.37 -2.74 12.82
CA SER A 47 -5.54 -4.02 13.52
C SER A 47 -4.57 -5.11 13.07
N GLY A 48 -3.76 -4.86 12.04
CA GLY A 48 -2.81 -5.84 11.49
C GLY A 48 -3.45 -6.96 10.67
N ARG A 49 -4.79 -7.00 10.51
CA ARG A 49 -5.49 -8.01 9.70
C ARG A 49 -5.02 -8.03 8.25
N ARG A 50 -4.62 -6.88 7.71
CA ARG A 50 -4.06 -6.77 6.35
C ARG A 50 -2.73 -6.04 6.39
N GLN A 51 -1.64 -6.79 6.50
CA GLN A 51 -0.30 -6.21 6.43
C GLN A 51 -0.09 -5.42 5.12
N LEU A 52 0.65 -4.32 5.21
CA LEU A 52 1.15 -3.57 4.05
C LEU A 52 2.36 -4.30 3.50
N GLN A 53 2.16 -5.51 2.99
CA GLN A 53 3.27 -6.18 2.32
C GLN A 53 3.32 -5.62 0.91
N ASP A 54 4.39 -4.89 0.61
CA ASP A 54 4.90 -4.74 -0.76
C ASP A 54 5.45 -6.09 -1.20
N LYS A 55 4.55 -7.06 -1.38
CA LYS A 55 4.94 -8.23 -2.15
C LYS A 55 5.05 -7.75 -3.59
N PRO A 56 6.19 -7.92 -4.26
CA PRO A 56 6.24 -7.71 -5.69
C PRO A 56 5.11 -8.54 -6.30
N LYS A 57 4.30 -7.87 -7.12
CA LYS A 57 3.17 -8.52 -7.80
C LYS A 57 3.65 -9.40 -8.95
N THR A 58 4.96 -9.47 -9.13
CA THR A 58 5.63 -10.16 -10.21
C THR A 58 5.92 -11.58 -9.77
N VAL A 59 5.78 -12.49 -10.74
CA VAL A 59 6.10 -13.91 -10.56
C VAL A 59 7.61 -14.13 -10.72
N LEU A 60 8.28 -13.16 -11.34
CA LEU A 60 9.69 -13.18 -11.67
C LEU A 60 10.53 -12.73 -10.48
N SER A 61 11.71 -13.32 -10.34
CA SER A 61 12.75 -12.77 -9.48
C SER A 61 13.28 -11.46 -10.05
N GLU A 62 13.94 -10.65 -9.21
CA GLU A 62 14.63 -9.43 -9.66
C GLU A 62 15.65 -9.73 -10.77
N GLU A 63 16.26 -10.92 -10.73
CA GLU A 63 17.23 -11.39 -11.72
C GLU A 63 16.56 -11.66 -13.08
N GLU A 64 15.43 -12.38 -13.09
CA GLU A 64 14.68 -12.68 -14.31
C GLU A 64 14.12 -11.41 -14.97
N GLU A 65 13.67 -10.43 -14.17
CA GLU A 65 13.27 -9.12 -14.69
C GLU A 65 14.43 -8.38 -15.34
N ALA A 66 15.63 -8.44 -14.73
CA ALA A 66 16.83 -7.80 -15.28
C ALA A 66 17.27 -8.43 -16.62
N GLU A 67 17.18 -9.76 -16.74
CA GLU A 67 17.48 -10.47 -17.99
C GLU A 67 16.56 -10.04 -19.13
N ILE A 68 15.25 -9.95 -18.86
CA ILE A 68 14.27 -9.48 -19.85
C ILE A 68 14.52 -8.03 -20.23
N ILE A 69 14.82 -7.17 -19.26
CA ILE A 69 15.15 -5.75 -19.53
C ILE A 69 16.40 -5.65 -20.39
N ASN A 70 17.42 -6.47 -20.14
CA ASN A 70 18.64 -6.47 -20.95
C ASN A 70 18.36 -6.95 -22.37
N PHE A 71 17.61 -8.04 -22.52
CA PHE A 71 17.18 -8.55 -23.83
C PHE A 71 16.41 -7.51 -24.65
N LEU A 72 15.50 -6.76 -24.01
CA LEU A 72 14.72 -5.70 -24.67
C LEU A 72 15.56 -4.47 -25.06
N LYS A 73 16.69 -4.23 -24.39
CA LYS A 73 17.61 -3.13 -24.73
C LYS A 73 18.58 -3.48 -25.85
N GLU A 74 18.86 -4.77 -26.03
CA GLU A 74 19.76 -5.29 -27.06
C GLU A 74 19.07 -5.58 -28.40
N CYS A 75 17.73 -5.54 -28.44
CA CYS A 75 16.91 -5.51 -29.66
C CYS A 75 16.60 -4.06 -30.10
#